data_AF-A0A1I2HWB1-F1
#
_entry.id   AF-A0A1I2HWB1-F1
#
_cell.length_a   1.000
_cell.length_b   1.000
_cell.length_c   1.000
_cell.angle_alpha   90.00
_cell.angle_beta   90.00
_cell.angle_gamma   90.00
#
_symmetry.space_group_name_H-M   'P 1'
#
loop_
_entity.id
_entity.type
_entity.pdbx_description
1 polymer ?
#
loop_
_entity_poly.entity_id
_entity_poly.type
_entity_poly.pdbx_seq_one_letter_code
_entity_poly.pdbx_strand_id
1 'polypeptide(L)'
;MAKTKTRPSETLRRLGGWAGGSIGQAESLAGINVQSEAERKALWDRFEHLFSGDSQVLIDAVVDHCAAITLGRVKRGELSLLPSRI
;
A
#
# COMPACT_ATOMS: atom_id res chain seq x y z
N MET A 1 22.21 -0.66 18.03
CA MET A 1 21.65 -1.35 16.85
C MET A 1 20.27 -0.74 16.58
N ALA A 2 20.15 0.04 15.51
CA ALA A 2 18.87 0.67 15.15
C ALA A 2 17.87 -0.44 14.82
N LYS A 3 16.72 -0.47 15.51
CA LYS A 3 15.57 -1.27 15.09
C LYS A 3 15.14 -0.69 13.74
N THR A 4 15.56 -1.29 12.63
CA THR A 4 15.09 -0.93 11.30
C THR A 4 13.57 -1.03 11.35
N LYS A 5 12.87 0.11 11.33
CA LYS A 5 11.40 0.14 11.28
C LYS A 5 11.04 -0.56 9.97
N THR A 6 10.58 -1.81 10.06
CA THR A 6 10.17 -2.58 8.89
C THR A 6 9.10 -1.77 8.16
N ARG A 7 9.35 -1.47 6.88
CA ARG A 7 8.39 -0.74 6.07
C ARG A 7 7.07 -1.53 6.04
N PRO A 8 5.89 -0.87 6.11
CA PRO A 8 4.60 -1.54 5.98
C PRO A 8 4.52 -2.44 4.75
N SER A 9 5.03 -1.97 3.61
CA SER A 9 5.16 -2.72 2.36
C SER A 9 5.92 -4.04 2.53
N GLU A 10 7.06 -4.02 3.22
CA GLU A 10 7.88 -5.20 3.50
C GLU A 10 7.18 -6.19 4.45
N THR A 11 6.46 -5.68 5.44
CA THR A 11 5.65 -6.51 6.35
C THR A 11 4.53 -7.22 5.58
N LEU A 12 3.89 -6.52 4.65
CA LEU A 12 2.80 -7.07 3.86
C LEU A 12 3.29 -8.12 2.86
N ARG A 13 4.48 -7.92 2.28
CA ARG A 13 5.18 -8.94 1.48
C ARG A 13 5.46 -10.20 2.29
N ARG A 14 5.94 -10.07 3.53
CA ARG A 14 6.23 -11.21 4.41
C ARG A 14 4.98 -12.00 4.81
N LEU A 15 3.82 -11.35 4.89
CA LEU A 15 2.55 -12.00 5.19
C LEU A 15 1.93 -12.74 4.01
N GLY A 16 2.59 -12.76 2.84
CA GLY A 16 2.15 -13.51 1.66
C GLY A 16 0.99 -12.88 0.89
N GLY A 17 0.47 -11.74 1.35
CA GLY A 17 -0.70 -11.08 0.77
C GLY A 17 -0.41 -10.13 -0.41
N TRP A 18 0.85 -9.81 -0.66
CA TRP A 18 1.24 -8.92 -1.74
C TRP A 18 2.66 -9.22 -2.18
N ALA A 19 2.84 -9.72 -3.40
CA ALA A 19 4.15 -10.07 -3.94
C ALA A 19 5.00 -8.85 -4.38
N GLY A 20 4.62 -7.63 -3.99
CA GLY A 20 5.23 -6.41 -4.51
C GLY A 20 4.83 -6.11 -5.95
N GLY A 21 3.57 -6.37 -6.30
CA GLY A 21 3.00 -6.08 -7.61
C GLY A 21 2.83 -4.59 -7.90
N SER A 22 1.91 -4.25 -8.81
CA SER A 22 1.72 -2.86 -9.25
C SER A 22 1.15 -1.97 -8.13
N ILE A 23 1.38 -0.65 -8.25
CA ILE A 23 0.79 0.37 -7.37
C ILE A 23 -0.74 0.21 -7.27
N GLY A 24 -1.41 -0.11 -8.38
CA GLY A 24 -2.85 -0.29 -8.42
C GLY A 24 -3.35 -1.47 -7.60
N GLN A 25 -2.53 -2.53 -7.45
CA GLN A 25 -2.86 -3.62 -6.53
C GLN A 25 -2.74 -3.17 -5.06
N ALA A 26 -1.72 -2.37 -4.73
CA ALA A 26 -1.57 -1.83 -3.39
C ALA A 26 -2.75 -0.91 -3.03
N GLU A 27 -3.12 0.00 -3.94
CA GLU A 27 -4.29 0.88 -3.82
C GLU A 27 -5.59 0.07 -3.59
N SER A 28 -5.83 -0.95 -4.41
CA SER A 28 -7.02 -1.81 -4.30
C SER A 28 -7.07 -2.59 -2.98
N LEU A 29 -5.95 -3.15 -2.52
CA LEU A 29 -5.86 -3.84 -1.22
C LEU A 29 -6.12 -2.90 -0.04
N ALA A 30 -5.69 -1.64 -0.16
CA ALA A 30 -6.01 -0.60 0.81
C ALA A 30 -7.51 -0.24 0.82
N GLY A 31 -8.27 -0.68 -0.19
CA GLY A 31 -9.68 -0.39 -0.36
C GLY A 31 -9.94 0.87 -1.16
N ILE A 32 -8.94 1.36 -1.89
CA ILE A 32 -9.06 2.54 -2.76
C ILE A 32 -9.63 2.07 -4.10
N ASN A 33 -10.71 2.70 -4.52
CA ASN A 33 -11.28 2.44 -5.83
C ASN A 33 -10.40 3.08 -6.92
N VAL A 34 -9.51 2.28 -7.51
CA VAL A 34 -8.60 2.72 -8.60
C VAL A 34 -9.33 3.17 -9.87
N GLN A 35 -10.61 2.81 -10.03
CA GLN A 35 -11.45 3.24 -11.14
C GLN A 35 -12.15 4.59 -10.87
N SER A 36 -12.16 5.05 -9.63
CA SER A 36 -12.68 6.36 -9.24
C SER A 36 -11.55 7.39 -9.29
N GLU A 37 -11.58 8.27 -10.30
CA GLU A 37 -10.58 9.32 -10.45
C GLU A 37 -10.54 10.24 -9.23
N ALA A 38 -11.70 10.54 -8.63
CA ALA A 38 -11.78 11.38 -7.44
C ALA A 38 -11.07 10.75 -6.23
N GLU A 39 -11.29 9.46 -5.96
CA GLU A 39 -10.66 8.76 -4.84
C GLU A 39 -9.16 8.56 -5.08
N ARG A 40 -8.79 8.21 -6.32
CA ARG A 40 -7.40 8.08 -6.69
C ARG A 40 -6.69 9.43 -6.59
N LYS A 41 -7.25 10.51 -7.13
CA LYS A 41 -6.68 11.85 -6.98
C LYS A 41 -6.53 12.20 -5.51
N ALA A 42 -7.54 11.97 -4.66
CA ALA A 42 -7.46 12.26 -3.23
C ALA A 42 -6.37 11.47 -2.49
N LEU A 43 -6.02 10.26 -2.94
CA LEU A 43 -4.86 9.54 -2.43
C LEU A 43 -3.57 10.26 -2.83
N TRP A 44 -3.40 10.53 -4.13
CA TRP A 44 -2.17 11.09 -4.69
C TRP A 44 -1.91 12.52 -4.25
N ASP A 45 -2.96 13.32 -4.01
CA ASP A 45 -2.91 14.67 -3.45
C ASP A 45 -2.19 14.70 -2.09
N ARG A 46 -2.34 13.66 -1.27
CA ARG A 46 -1.63 13.56 0.03
C ARG A 46 -0.11 13.48 -0.13
N PHE A 47 0.35 13.08 -1.31
CA PHE A 47 1.76 12.98 -1.65
C PHE A 47 2.20 14.07 -2.63
N GLU A 48 1.41 15.13 -2.84
CA GLU A 48 1.77 16.24 -3.74
C GLU A 48 3.14 16.85 -3.41
N HIS A 49 3.50 16.86 -2.11
CA HIS A 49 4.76 17.36 -1.60
C HIS A 49 5.98 16.57 -2.10
N LEU A 50 5.78 15.37 -2.63
CA LEU A 50 6.81 14.50 -3.22
C LEU A 50 6.85 14.58 -4.75
N PHE A 51 5.93 15.31 -5.41
CA PHE A 51 5.84 15.34 -6.88
C PHE A 51 7.01 16.07 -7.54
N SER A 52 7.66 16.98 -6.82
CA SER A 52 8.87 17.67 -7.29
C SER A 52 10.16 16.86 -7.07
N GLY A 53 10.06 15.69 -6.44
CA GLY A 53 11.18 14.84 -6.05
C GLY A 53 11.36 13.61 -6.94
N ASP A 54 12.09 12.63 -6.39
CA ASP A 54 12.34 11.35 -7.06
C ASP A 54 11.05 10.51 -7.15
N SER A 55 10.71 10.07 -8.37
CA SER A 55 9.49 9.31 -8.63
C SER A 55 9.44 7.98 -7.87
N GLN A 56 10.57 7.33 -7.60
CA GLN A 56 10.59 6.10 -6.80
C GLN A 56 10.24 6.40 -5.33
N VAL A 57 10.68 7.54 -4.79
CA VAL A 57 10.34 7.95 -3.41
C VAL A 57 8.83 8.20 -3.27
N LEU A 58 8.22 8.85 -4.25
CA LEU A 58 6.77 9.04 -4.32
C LEU A 58 6.04 7.67 -4.37
N ILE A 59 6.48 6.79 -5.28
CA ILE A 59 5.89 5.46 -5.46
C ILE A 59 6.00 4.64 -4.17
N ASP A 60 7.19 4.58 -3.55
CA ASP A 60 7.42 3.88 -2.29
C ASP A 60 6.51 4.42 -1.17
N ALA A 61 6.34 5.75 -1.08
CA ALA A 61 5.50 6.38 -0.07
C ALA A 61 4.01 6.03 -0.23
N VAL A 62 3.50 6.08 -1.47
CA VAL A 62 2.12 5.68 -1.79
C VAL A 62 1.90 4.21 -1.45
N VAL A 63 2.84 3.36 -1.83
CA VAL A 63 2.80 1.91 -1.58
C VAL A 63 2.85 1.59 -0.09
N ASP A 64 3.74 2.24 0.68
CA ASP A 64 3.83 2.06 2.12
C ASP A 64 2.57 2.51 2.85
N HIS A 65 1.95 3.61 2.40
CA HIS A 65 0.67 4.07 2.93
C HIS A 65 -0.44 3.05 2.69
N CYS A 66 -0.56 2.57 1.46
CA CYS A 66 -1.54 1.54 1.10
C CYS A 66 -1.31 0.25 1.88
N ALA A 67 -0.06 -0.17 2.04
CA ALA A 67 0.30 -1.35 2.82
C ALA A 67 -0.04 -1.17 4.31
N ALA A 68 0.17 0.02 4.89
CA ALA A 68 -0.22 0.30 6.27
C ALA A 68 -1.74 0.17 6.48
N ILE A 69 -2.55 0.69 5.56
CA ILE A 69 -4.02 0.55 5.61
C ILE A 69 -4.40 -0.92 5.51
N THR A 70 -3.84 -1.62 4.53
CA THR A 70 -4.11 -3.04 4.28
C THR A 70 -3.75 -3.89 5.51
N LEU A 71 -2.58 -3.68 6.13
CA LEU A 71 -2.20 -4.34 7.38
C LEU A 71 -3.19 -4.04 8.51
N GLY A 72 -3.70 -2.81 8.60
CA GLY A 72 -4.76 -2.45 9.53
C GLY A 72 -6.04 -3.27 9.31
N ARG A 73 -6.46 -3.42 8.05
CA ARG A 73 -7.63 -4.24 7.66
C ARG A 73 -7.44 -5.70 8.02
N VAL A 74 -6.24 -6.24 7.78
CA VAL A 74 -5.88 -7.62 8.14
C VAL A 74 -5.93 -7.84 9.64
N LYS A 75 -5.36 -6.91 10.43
CA LYS A 75 -5.41 -6.97 11.89
C LYS A 75 -6.82 -6.88 12.45
N ARG A 76 -7.73 -6.18 11.77
CA ARG A 76 -9.16 -6.09 12.12
C ARG A 76 -9.98 -7.28 11.61
N GLY A 77 -9.39 -8.22 10.87
CA GLY A 77 -10.10 -9.34 10.26
C GLY A 77 -10.99 -8.97 9.07
N GLU A 78 -10.88 -7.74 8.56
CA GLU A 78 -11.64 -7.24 7.39
C GLU A 78 -11.08 -7.78 6.07
N LEU A 79 -9.84 -8.26 6.07
CA LEU A 79 -9.13 -8.77 4.91
C LEU A 79 -8.32 -10.01 5.31
N SER A 80 -8.50 -11.11 4.57
CA SER A 80 -7.65 -12.28 4.69
C SER A 80 -6.61 -12.26 3.58
N LEU A 81 -5.32 -12.31 3.94
CA LEU A 81 -4.20 -12.41 3.00
C LEU A 81 -3.90 -13.87 2.61
N LEU A 82 -4.72 -14.82 3.05
CA LEU A 82 -4.55 -16.21 2.65
C LEU A 82 -4.73 -16.29 1.13
N PRO A 83 -3.83 -16.97 0.40
CA PRO A 83 -4.05 -17.24 -1.01
C PRO A 83 -5.36 -18.01 -1.10
N SER A 84 -6.36 -17.41 -1.75
CA SER A 84 -7.56 -18.12 -2.19
C SER A 84 -7.06 -19.19 -3.15
N ARG A 85 -6.90 -20.43 -2.66
CA ARG A 85 -6.61 -21.59 -3.49
C ARG A 85 -7.69 -21.65 -4.57
N ILE A 86 -7.29 -21.37 -5.80
CA ILE A 86 -8.05 -21.70 -7.01
C ILE A 86 -7.47 -23.02 -7.52
#